data_AF-A0A2R8A6T2-F1
#
_entry.id   AF-A0A2R8A6T2-F1
#
_cell.length_a   1.000
_cell.length_b   1.000
_cell.length_c   1.000
_cell.angle_alpha   90.00
_cell.angle_beta   90.00
_cell.angle_gamma   90.00
#
_symmetry.space_group_name_H-M   'P 1'
#
loop_
_entity.id
_entity.type
_entity.pdbx_description
1 polymer ?
#
loop_
_entity_poly.entity_id
_entity_poly.type
_entity_poly.pdbx_seq_one_letter_code
_entity_poly.pdbx_strand_id
1 'polypeptide(L)'
;MRLFLVTAALGLVGSVDAALAEPRCAPMLESESLPLIYLDLPDPVASRVTGSVEEALLAEQISGTMPAPLTKLYCHIGMFEMSVRFVQPVEDDSIAGIVTEAVYAWQPDGEPAGWQLSTMNRQFLCARGGEPFAPLCP
;
A
#
# COMPACT_ATOMS: atom_id res chain seq x y z
N MET A 1 -53.34 -39.45 13.43
CA MET A 1 -52.67 -39.97 12.23
C MET A 1 -51.46 -39.09 11.97
N ARG A 2 -50.28 -39.69 11.84
CA ARG A 2 -48.96 -39.04 11.76
C ARG A 2 -48.88 -38.10 10.56
N LEU A 3 -48.17 -36.97 10.71
CA LEU A 3 -47.05 -36.62 9.83
C LEU A 3 -46.22 -35.52 10.52
N PHE A 4 -45.03 -35.90 10.98
CA PHE A 4 -43.94 -35.00 11.31
C PHE A 4 -43.40 -34.41 10.01
N LEU A 5 -43.19 -33.10 9.96
CA LEU A 5 -42.25 -32.51 9.00
C LEU A 5 -41.19 -31.74 9.79
N VAL A 6 -39.99 -32.31 9.79
CA VAL A 6 -38.75 -31.72 10.25
C VAL A 6 -38.21 -30.88 9.11
N THR A 7 -38.17 -29.56 9.26
CA THR A 7 -37.46 -28.69 8.31
C THR A 7 -36.08 -28.39 8.89
N ALA A 8 -35.08 -29.12 8.42
CA ALA A 8 -33.68 -28.77 8.53
C ALA A 8 -33.30 -27.91 7.32
N ALA A 9 -32.88 -26.67 7.57
CA ALA A 9 -32.09 -25.87 6.63
C ALA A 9 -31.18 -24.97 7.48
N LEU A 10 -30.04 -25.50 7.92
CA LEU A 10 -28.74 -25.28 7.27
C LEU A 10 -28.44 -23.80 7.02
N GLY A 11 -27.86 -23.19 8.06
CA GLY A 11 -26.66 -22.35 7.99
C GLY A 11 -26.38 -21.65 6.67
N LEU A 12 -26.92 -20.44 6.53
CA LEU A 12 -26.24 -19.38 5.81
C LEU A 12 -25.12 -18.85 6.70
N VAL A 13 -23.99 -19.58 6.71
CA VAL A 13 -22.70 -18.97 6.98
C VAL A 13 -22.46 -18.09 5.77
N GLY A 14 -22.85 -16.81 5.89
CA GLY A 14 -22.45 -15.79 4.94
C GLY A 14 -20.94 -15.83 4.88
N SER A 15 -20.44 -16.29 3.74
CA SER A 15 -19.05 -16.22 3.34
C SER A 15 -18.57 -14.80 3.61
N VAL A 16 -17.65 -14.71 4.57
CA VAL A 16 -16.82 -13.54 4.77
C VAL A 16 -16.04 -13.40 3.48
N ASP A 17 -16.54 -12.61 2.55
CA ASP A 17 -15.72 -12.00 1.52
C ASP A 17 -14.82 -10.98 2.23
N ALA A 18 -13.88 -11.51 3.01
CA ALA A 18 -12.60 -10.88 3.20
C ALA A 18 -11.99 -10.90 1.80
N ALA A 19 -12.34 -9.89 1.01
CA ALA A 19 -11.43 -9.35 0.03
C ALA A 19 -10.14 -9.09 0.79
N LEU A 20 -9.27 -10.10 0.81
CA LEU A 20 -7.88 -9.96 1.16
C LEU A 20 -7.37 -8.98 0.13
N ALA A 21 -7.46 -7.69 0.46
CA ALA A 21 -6.61 -6.69 -0.11
C ALA A 21 -5.21 -7.27 0.08
N GLU A 22 -4.67 -7.82 -1.00
CA GLU A 22 -3.28 -8.24 -1.07
C GLU A 22 -2.52 -7.09 -0.45
N PRO A 23 -1.91 -7.25 0.75
CA PRO A 23 -1.24 -6.14 1.34
C PRO A 23 0.05 -6.09 0.54
N ARG A 24 0.04 -5.31 -0.54
CA ARG A 24 1.16 -5.18 -1.47
C ARG A 24 2.44 -4.71 -0.77
N CYS A 25 2.33 -4.27 0.49
CA CYS A 25 3.41 -3.93 1.39
C CYS A 25 3.36 -4.71 2.73
N ALA A 26 2.66 -5.85 2.85
CA ALA A 26 2.75 -6.66 4.06
C ALA A 26 4.19 -7.16 4.24
N PRO A 27 4.74 -7.14 5.46
CA PRO A 27 6.01 -7.79 5.72
C PRO A 27 5.86 -9.26 5.34
N MET A 28 6.72 -9.75 4.44
CA MET A 28 6.83 -11.19 4.20
C MET A 28 7.10 -11.87 5.54
N LEU A 29 6.25 -12.83 5.92
CA LEU A 29 6.56 -13.74 7.01
C LEU A 29 7.85 -14.48 6.64
N GLU A 30 8.80 -14.51 7.57
CA GLU A 30 10.19 -14.99 7.45
C GLU A 30 10.47 -15.92 6.26
N SER A 31 11.30 -15.44 5.33
CA SER A 31 11.81 -16.25 4.23
C SER A 31 13.11 -16.96 4.60
N GLU A 32 13.25 -18.21 4.18
CA GLU A 32 14.52 -18.96 4.13
C GLU A 32 15.67 -18.08 3.63
N SER A 33 16.84 -18.21 4.25
CA SER A 33 18.03 -17.46 3.86
C SER A 33 18.47 -17.87 2.45
N LEU A 34 18.14 -17.06 1.45
CA LEU A 34 18.72 -17.16 0.13
C LEU A 34 20.16 -16.60 0.15
N PRO A 35 21.07 -17.12 -0.69
CA PRO A 35 22.42 -16.56 -0.81
C PRO A 35 22.34 -15.07 -1.16
N LEU A 36 23.30 -14.28 -0.67
CA LEU A 36 23.45 -12.85 -1.01
C LEU A 36 23.66 -12.71 -2.52
N ILE A 37 22.55 -12.55 -3.25
CA ILE A 37 22.55 -12.03 -4.62
C ILE A 37 22.68 -10.52 -4.46
N TYR A 38 23.64 -9.89 -5.15
CA TYR A 38 23.72 -8.43 -5.18
C TYR A 38 22.38 -7.89 -5.66
N LEU A 39 21.62 -7.28 -4.74
CA LEU A 39 20.43 -6.50 -5.07
C LEU A 39 20.95 -5.19 -5.66
N ASP A 40 20.87 -5.07 -6.98
CA ASP A 40 21.09 -3.79 -7.64
C ASP A 40 20.16 -2.76 -6.98
N LEU A 41 20.64 -1.52 -6.81
CA LEU A 41 19.78 -0.41 -6.36
C LEU A 41 18.56 -0.34 -7.31
N PRO A 42 17.38 0.12 -6.83
CA PRO A 42 16.23 0.25 -7.73
C PRO A 42 16.65 0.99 -8.99
N ASP A 43 16.31 0.41 -10.15
CA ASP A 43 16.72 0.87 -11.47
C ASP A 43 16.70 2.40 -11.52
N PRO A 44 17.78 3.08 -12.00
CA PRO A 44 17.81 4.54 -12.07
C PRO A 44 16.62 5.14 -12.84
N VAL A 45 15.91 4.37 -13.66
CA VAL A 45 14.63 4.73 -14.27
C VAL A 45 13.50 4.75 -13.23
N ALA A 46 13.34 3.70 -12.42
CA ALA A 46 12.32 3.62 -11.36
C ALA A 46 12.48 4.73 -10.31
N SER A 47 13.73 5.03 -9.93
CA SER A 47 14.03 6.13 -9.01
C SER A 47 13.66 7.50 -9.60
N ARG A 48 13.96 7.74 -10.88
CA ARG A 48 13.60 9.00 -11.56
C ARG A 48 12.10 9.20 -11.71
N VAL A 49 11.37 8.16 -12.09
CA VAL A 49 9.92 8.22 -12.35
C VAL A 49 9.15 8.63 -11.09
N THR A 50 9.61 8.20 -9.93
CA THR A 50 8.97 8.46 -8.64
C THR A 50 9.37 9.80 -8.03
N GLY A 51 10.35 10.50 -8.64
CA GLY A 51 10.94 11.72 -8.12
C GLY A 51 9.95 12.88 -7.99
N SER A 52 9.02 13.05 -8.93
CA SER A 52 8.05 14.15 -8.88
C SER A 52 7.11 14.08 -7.67
N VAL A 53 6.66 12.87 -7.30
CA VAL A 53 5.84 12.64 -6.11
C VAL A 53 6.67 12.83 -4.84
N GLU A 54 7.89 12.32 -4.83
CA GLU A 54 8.83 12.47 -3.71
C GLU A 54 9.14 13.95 -3.44
N GLU A 55 9.48 14.73 -4.46
CA GLU A 55 9.76 16.17 -4.37
C GLU A 55 8.56 16.95 -3.83
N ALA A 56 7.34 16.64 -4.29
CA ALA A 56 6.12 17.28 -3.79
C ALA A 56 5.91 17.01 -2.29
N LEU A 57 6.13 15.79 -1.83
CA LEU A 57 6.00 15.42 -0.42
C LEU A 57 7.14 15.99 0.44
N LEU A 58 8.37 16.05 -0.09
CA LEU A 58 9.50 16.70 0.58
C LEU A 58 9.30 18.20 0.71
N ALA A 59 8.65 18.85 -0.27
CA ALA A 59 8.29 20.26 -0.17
C ALA A 59 7.33 20.53 1.01
N GLU A 60 6.37 19.64 1.28
CA GLU A 60 5.52 19.71 2.48
C GLU A 60 6.36 19.65 3.76
N GLN A 61 7.39 18.80 3.79
CA GLN A 61 8.30 18.69 4.93
C GLN A 61 9.15 19.94 5.13
N ILE A 62 9.76 20.47 4.05
CA ILE A 62 10.59 21.69 4.09
C ILE A 62 9.76 22.91 4.52
N SER A 63 8.49 22.97 4.13
CA SER A 63 7.58 24.05 4.53
C SER A 63 7.21 24.03 6.02
N GLY A 64 7.53 22.95 6.74
CA GLY A 64 7.15 22.74 8.14
C GLY A 64 5.72 22.23 8.33
N THR A 65 5.00 21.93 7.24
CA THR A 65 3.63 21.37 7.31
C THR A 65 3.65 19.92 7.84
N MET A 66 4.72 19.17 7.53
CA MET A 66 4.92 17.78 7.98
C MET A 66 6.35 17.62 8.51
N PRO A 67 6.62 17.78 9.82
CA PRO A 67 7.99 17.86 10.34
C PRO A 67 8.76 16.53 10.33
N ALA A 68 8.04 15.40 10.23
CA ALA A 68 8.62 14.07 10.32
C ALA A 68 9.30 13.61 9.01
N PRO A 69 10.30 12.71 9.09
CA PRO A 69 11.02 12.25 7.90
C PRO A 69 10.14 11.44 6.95
N LEU A 70 10.20 11.78 5.66
CA LEU A 70 9.58 11.00 4.58
C LEU A 70 10.31 9.66 4.39
N THR A 71 9.57 8.55 4.47
CA THR A 71 10.09 7.22 4.15
C THR A 71 9.50 6.73 2.82
N LYS A 72 10.34 6.31 1.89
CA LYS A 72 9.94 5.75 0.59
C LYS A 72 10.16 4.24 0.58
N LEU A 73 9.11 3.48 0.27
CA LEU A 73 9.10 2.03 0.22
C LEU A 73 8.68 1.57 -1.17
N TYR A 74 9.52 0.78 -1.83
CA TYR A 74 9.13 0.08 -3.06
C TYR A 74 8.42 -1.20 -2.67
N CYS A 75 7.10 -1.20 -2.74
CA CYS A 75 6.28 -2.35 -2.34
C CYS A 75 6.22 -3.42 -3.43
N HIS A 76 6.19 -3.00 -4.70
CA HIS A 76 6.23 -3.90 -5.85
C HIS A 76 6.99 -3.24 -7.00
N ILE A 77 7.90 -3.98 -7.64
CA ILE A 77 8.55 -3.59 -8.89
C ILE A 77 8.42 -4.76 -9.86
N GLY A 78 7.46 -4.66 -10.79
CA GLY A 78 7.24 -5.60 -11.87
C GLY A 78 7.67 -5.04 -13.22
N MET A 79 7.47 -5.82 -14.28
CA MET A 79 7.79 -5.40 -15.66
C MET A 79 6.85 -4.31 -16.19
N PHE A 80 5.59 -4.31 -15.76
CA PHE A 80 4.55 -3.41 -16.29
C PHE A 80 3.85 -2.58 -15.21
N GLU A 81 4.08 -2.91 -13.94
CA GLU A 81 3.48 -2.23 -12.81
C GLU A 81 4.51 -2.03 -11.71
N MET A 82 4.48 -0.88 -11.05
CA MET A 82 5.29 -0.57 -9.87
C MET A 82 4.41 0.12 -8.83
N SER A 83 4.46 -0.32 -7.57
CA SER A 83 3.79 0.36 -6.45
C SER A 83 4.81 0.86 -5.44
N VAL A 84 4.71 2.14 -5.11
CA VAL A 84 5.58 2.83 -4.17
C VAL A 84 4.74 3.48 -3.08
N ARG A 85 5.15 3.30 -1.84
CA ARG A 85 4.52 3.90 -0.67
C ARG A 85 5.44 4.93 -0.05
N PHE A 86 4.89 6.11 0.18
CA PHE A 86 5.52 7.17 0.93
C PHE A 86 4.83 7.27 2.29
N VAL A 87 5.60 7.20 3.35
CA VAL A 87 5.10 7.25 4.73
C VAL A 87 5.67 8.49 5.41
N GLN A 88 4.77 9.37 5.87
CA GLN A 88 5.09 10.52 6.70
C GLN A 88 4.56 10.27 8.10
N PRO A 89 5.41 10.05 9.11
CA PRO A 89 4.96 9.95 10.50
C PRO A 89 4.27 11.24 10.93
N VAL A 90 3.34 11.15 11.88
CA VAL A 90 2.76 12.34 12.52
C VAL A 90 2.82 12.20 14.03
N GLU A 91 2.92 13.32 14.74
CA GLU A 91 2.90 13.36 16.21
C GLU A 91 1.45 13.45 16.70
N ASP A 92 0.69 12.37 16.52
CA ASP A 92 -0.71 12.26 16.94
C ASP A 92 -0.91 10.93 17.71
N ASP A 93 -1.84 10.93 18.68
CA ASP A 93 -2.07 9.77 19.54
C ASP A 93 -2.97 8.70 18.92
N SER A 94 -3.72 9.10 17.90
CA SER A 94 -4.70 8.32 17.15
C SER A 94 -4.17 7.96 15.75
N ILE A 95 -3.34 8.82 15.16
CA ILE A 95 -2.75 8.65 13.82
C ILE A 95 -1.23 8.45 13.95
N ALA A 96 -0.70 7.34 13.43
CA ALA A 96 0.74 7.09 13.39
C ALA A 96 1.43 7.76 12.20
N GLY A 97 0.71 7.96 11.10
CA GLY A 97 1.25 8.62 9.93
C GLY A 97 0.25 8.81 8.81
N ILE A 98 0.72 9.45 7.75
CA ILE A 98 0.01 9.60 6.49
C ILE A 98 0.76 8.77 5.45
N VAL A 99 0.01 7.93 4.75
CA VAL A 99 0.51 7.02 3.75
C VAL A 99 0.01 7.47 2.39
N THR A 100 0.94 7.78 1.49
CA THR A 100 0.66 8.04 0.08
C THR A 100 1.12 6.84 -0.73
N GLU A 101 0.20 6.14 -1.39
CA GLU A 101 0.51 5.04 -2.28
C GLU A 101 0.35 5.49 -3.73
N ALA A 102 1.40 5.30 -4.52
CA ALA A 102 1.47 5.65 -5.92
C ALA A 102 1.73 4.38 -6.75
N VAL A 103 0.84 4.09 -7.68
CA VAL A 103 0.96 2.97 -8.63
C VAL A 103 1.29 3.53 -10.01
N TYR A 104 2.33 2.99 -10.60
CA TYR A 104 2.82 3.35 -11.93
C TYR A 104 2.59 2.17 -12.86
N ALA A 105 2.14 2.46 -14.08
CA ALA A 105 2.00 1.49 -15.15
C ALA A 105 2.97 1.83 -16.29
N TRP A 106 3.58 0.82 -16.89
CA TRP A 106 4.38 0.99 -18.10
C TRP A 106 3.44 1.20 -19.30
N GLN A 107 3.58 2.32 -19.99
CA GLN A 107 2.81 2.68 -21.17
C GLN A 107 3.70 2.58 -22.42
N PRO A 108 3.62 1.48 -23.19
CA PRO A 108 4.46 1.29 -24.37
C PRO A 108 4.05 2.19 -25.54
N ASP A 109 2.77 2.55 -25.61
CA ASP A 109 2.19 3.37 -26.69
C ASP A 109 2.05 4.85 -26.29
N GLY A 110 2.64 5.25 -25.14
CA GLY A 110 2.65 6.64 -24.70
C GLY A 110 3.59 7.52 -25.53
N GLU A 111 3.38 8.84 -25.49
CA GLU A 111 4.31 9.83 -26.06
C GLU A 111 4.80 10.77 -24.94
N PRO A 112 5.97 10.51 -24.31
CA PRO A 112 6.90 9.41 -24.57
C PRO A 112 6.44 8.08 -23.92
N ALA A 113 6.90 6.97 -24.49
CA ALA A 113 6.73 5.65 -23.88
C ALA A 113 7.50 5.60 -22.56
N GLY A 114 6.88 5.03 -21.53
CA GLY A 114 7.50 5.00 -20.21
C GLY A 114 6.54 4.69 -19.08
N TRP A 115 7.08 4.74 -17.86
CA TRP A 115 6.28 4.65 -16.66
C TRP A 115 5.42 5.91 -16.48
N GLN A 116 4.13 5.70 -16.22
CA GLN A 116 3.18 6.76 -15.94
C GLN A 116 2.46 6.48 -14.63
N LEU A 117 2.20 7.53 -13.85
CA LEU A 117 1.41 7.44 -12.64
C LEU A 117 -0.04 7.08 -13.04
N SER A 118 -0.46 5.88 -12.66
CA SER A 118 -1.80 5.34 -12.96
C SER A 118 -2.79 5.75 -11.88
N THR A 119 -2.42 5.56 -10.61
CA THR A 119 -3.27 5.91 -9.46
C THR A 119 -2.43 6.42 -8.31
N MET A 120 -2.97 7.36 -7.53
CA MET A 120 -2.37 7.82 -6.30
C MET A 120 -3.44 8.01 -5.23
N ASN A 121 -3.23 7.40 -4.08
CA ASN A 121 -4.13 7.47 -2.94
C ASN A 121 -3.38 7.94 -1.70
N ARG A 122 -4.01 8.76 -0.87
CA ARG A 122 -3.48 9.22 0.41
C ARG A 122 -4.45 8.82 1.52
N GLN A 123 -3.95 8.17 2.57
CA GLN A 123 -4.75 7.62 3.67
C GLN A 123 -4.04 7.79 5.01
N PHE A 124 -4.79 7.83 6.11
CA PHE A 124 -4.23 7.83 7.45
C PHE A 124 -3.88 6.41 7.90
N LEU A 125 -2.72 6.27 8.53
CA LEU A 125 -2.30 5.07 9.22
C LEU A 125 -2.64 5.23 10.70
N CYS A 126 -3.56 4.42 11.20
CA CYS A 126 -3.98 4.47 12.60
C CYS A 126 -2.86 3.98 13.53
N ALA A 127 -2.67 4.68 14.65
CA ALA A 127 -1.70 4.31 15.67
C ALA A 127 -2.14 3.10 16.52
N ARG A 128 -3.45 2.84 16.55
CA ARG A 128 -4.10 1.84 17.40
C ARG A 128 -5.17 1.08 16.63
N GLY A 129 -5.57 -0.07 17.16
CA GLY A 129 -6.60 -0.93 16.58
C GLY A 129 -6.04 -2.08 15.75
N GLY A 130 -6.93 -2.98 15.30
CA GLY A 130 -6.58 -4.12 14.44
C GLY A 130 -6.53 -3.79 12.95
N GLU A 131 -7.06 -2.63 12.55
CA GLU A 131 -7.20 -2.20 11.16
C GLU A 131 -6.35 -0.93 10.91
N PRO A 132 -5.21 -1.01 10.22
CA PRO A 132 -4.26 0.11 10.09
C PRO A 132 -4.80 1.26 9.23
N PHE A 133 -5.76 1.01 8.33
CA PHE A 133 -6.32 2.02 7.43
C PHE A 133 -7.83 2.19 7.65
N ALA A 134 -8.27 2.08 8.90
CA ALA A 134 -9.68 2.25 9.25
C ALA A 134 -10.17 3.68 8.87
N PRO A 135 -11.44 3.85 8.45
CA PRO A 135 -12.00 5.17 8.15
C PRO A 135 -11.95 6.14 9.33
N LEU A 136 -11.98 5.61 10.55
CA LEU A 136 -11.81 6.35 11.80
C LEU A 136 -10.77 5.62 12.63
N CYS A 137 -9.73 6.34 13.05
CA CYS A 137 -8.73 5.79 13.94
C CYS A 137 -9.26 5.77 15.40
N PRO A 138 -9.15 4.63 16.09
CA PRO A 138 -9.70 4.43 17.43
C PRO A 138 -8.81 4.97 18.56
#